data_AF-A0AA86TGU6-F1
#
_entry.id   AF-A0AA86TGU6-F1
#
_cell.length_a   1.000
_cell.length_b   1.000
_cell.length_c   1.000
_cell.angle_alpha   90.00
_cell.angle_beta   90.00
_cell.angle_gamma   90.00
#
_symmetry.space_group_name_H-M   'P 1'
#
loop_
_entity.id
_entity.type
_entity.pdbx_description
1 polymer ?
#
loop_
_entity_poly.entity_id
_entity_poly.type
_entity_poly.pdbx_seq_one_letter_code
_entity_poly.pdbx_strand_id
1 'polypeptide(L)' 'MTQLELLAQSKGIGTFWAGMLKTQGNLSAQIKQRINLQEDDMICGCLGIGMPALKYKRSVGRIPYHVDFLE' A
#
# COMPACT_ATOMS: atom_id res chain seq x y z
N MET A 1 5.37 -5.89 0.48
CA MET A 1 4.82 -4.52 0.42
C MET A 1 5.50 -3.57 1.40
N THR A 2 5.53 -3.90 2.69
CA THR A 2 6.16 -3.07 3.74
C THR A 2 7.61 -2.70 3.43
N GLN A 3 8.40 -3.61 2.86
CA GLN A 3 9.78 -3.34 2.44
C GLN A 3 9.88 -2.24 1.36
N LEU A 4 8.93 -2.20 0.40
CA LEU A 4 8.91 -1.18 -0.65
C LEU A 4 8.57 0.19 -0.09
N GLU A 5 7.62 0.27 0.85
CA GLU A 5 7.26 1.51 1.52
C GLU A 5 8.44 2.04 2.36
N LEU A 6 9.14 1.16 3.08
CA LEU A 6 10.33 1.53 3.84
C LEU A 6 11.46 2.05 2.94
N LEU A 7 11.70 1.39 1.80
CA LEU A 7 12.70 1.82 0.82
C LEU A 7 12.32 3.15 0.15
N ALA A 8 11.05 3.33 -0.21
CA ALA A 8 10.57 4.58 -0.77
C ALA A 8 10.75 5.72 0.25
N GLN A 9 10.38 5.47 1.51
CA GLN A 9 10.55 6.43 2.59
C GLN A 9 12.04 6.78 2.81
N SER A 10 12.95 5.81 2.75
CA SER A 10 14.39 6.07 2.89
C SER A 10 14.96 6.91 1.74
N LYS A 11 14.28 6.94 0.59
CA LYS A 11 14.62 7.77 -0.57
C LYS A 11 13.84 9.09 -0.65
N GLY A 12 13.03 9.40 0.37
CA GLY A 12 12.18 10.60 0.39
C GLY A 12 10.98 10.53 -0.56
N ILE A 13 10.65 9.35 -1.06
CA ILE A 13 9.51 9.08 -1.94
C ILE A 13 8.29 8.76 -1.06
N GLY A 14 7.15 9.34 -1.40
CA GLY A 14 5.87 9.08 -0.74
C GLY A 14 5.20 7.84 -1.30
N THR A 15 4.52 7.09 -0.43
CA THR A 15 3.71 5.94 -0.82
C THR A 15 2.34 5.99 -0.18
N PHE A 16 1.34 5.39 -0.85
CA PHE A 16 0.06 5.10 -0.21
C PHE A 16 -0.51 3.77 -0.70
N TRP A 17 -1.24 3.10 0.19
CA TRP A 17 -1.92 1.85 -0.11
C TRP A 17 -3.34 2.09 -0.65
N ALA A 18 -3.60 1.67 -1.88
CA ALA A 18 -4.91 1.77 -2.51
C ALA A 18 -5.70 0.46 -2.31
N GLY A 19 -6.06 0.17 -1.05
CA GLY A 19 -6.78 -1.05 -0.68
C GLY A 19 -8.11 -1.24 -1.41
N MET A 20 -8.79 -0.15 -1.80
CA MET A 20 -10.02 -0.22 -2.58
C MET A 20 -9.84 -0.88 -3.95
N LEU A 21 -8.71 -0.65 -4.62
CA LEU A 21 -8.45 -1.27 -5.93
C LEU A 21 -8.26 -2.79 -5.77
N LYS A 22 -7.64 -3.23 -4.68
CA LYS A 22 -7.55 -4.65 -4.34
C LYS A 22 -8.94 -5.26 -4.15
N THR A 23 -9.77 -4.65 -3.30
CA THR A 23 -11.08 -5.23 -2.98
C THR A 23 -12.02 -5.17 -4.18
N GLN A 24 -12.23 -4.00 -4.77
CA GLN A 24 -13.20 -3.82 -5.85
C GLN A 24 -12.70 -4.38 -7.18
N GLY A 25 -11.40 -4.30 -7.45
CA GLY A 25 -10.84 -4.84 -8.69
C GLY A 25 -10.90 -6.36 -8.78
N ASN A 26 -10.89 -7.08 -7.64
CA ASN A 26 -11.13 -8.52 -7.64
C ASN A 26 -12.60 -8.90 -7.83
N LEU A 27 -13.54 -7.99 -7.56
CA LEU A 27 -14.99 -8.21 -7.71
C LEU A 27 -15.52 -7.81 -9.10
N SER A 28 -14.70 -7.15 -9.91
CA SER A 28 -15.13 -6.58 -11.20
C SER A 28 -14.23 -7.05 -12.33
N ALA A 29 -14.76 -7.91 -13.21
CA ALA A 29 -14.09 -8.32 -14.44
C ALA A 29 -13.72 -7.12 -15.33
N GLN A 30 -14.58 -6.08 -15.36
CA GLN A 30 -14.31 -4.86 -16.11
C GLN A 30 -13.07 -4.11 -15.61
N ILE A 31 -12.86 -4.07 -14.29
CA ILE A 31 -11.65 -3.44 -13.72
C ILE A 31 -10.42 -4.26 -14.12
N LYS A 32 -10.46 -5.60 -14.00
CA LYS A 32 -9.36 -6.48 -14.40
C LYS A 32 -8.98 -6.30 -15.87
N GLN A 33 -9.98 -6.30 -16.75
CA GLN A 33 -9.77 -6.07 -18.19
C GLN A 33 -9.13 -4.71 -18.47
N ARG A 34 -9.55 -3.65 -17.78
CA ARG A 34 -8.97 -2.30 -17.95
C ARG A 34 -7.49 -2.22 -17.54
N ILE A 35 -7.03 -3.11 -16.68
CA ILE A 35 -5.62 -3.19 -16.26
C ILE A 35 -4.90 -4.40 -16.87
N ASN A 36 -5.47 -4.99 -17.94
CA ASN A 36 -4.93 -6.13 -18.68
C ASN A 36 -4.66 -7.38 -17.83
N LEU A 37 -5.51 -7.63 -16.84
CA LEU A 37 -5.52 -8.87 -16.07
C LEU A 37 -6.58 -9.84 -16.61
N GLN A 38 -6.28 -11.12 -16.55
CA GLN A 38 -7.25 -12.18 -16.83
C GLN A 38 -8.26 -12.31 -15.70
N GLU A 39 -9.37 -13.00 -15.95
CA GLU A 39 -10.42 -13.17 -14.94
C GLU A 39 -9.93 -13.96 -13.72
N ASP A 40 -9.05 -14.93 -13.93
CA ASP A 40 -8.46 -15.77 -12.88
C ASP A 40 -7.30 -15.07 -12.13
N ASP A 41 -6.78 -13.97 -12.66
CA ASP A 41 -5.72 -13.21 -11.99
C ASP A 41 -6.26 -12.52 -10.74
N MET A 42 -5.49 -12.57 -9.66
CA MET A 42 -5.84 -11.94 -8.38
C MET A 42 -5.02 -10.69 -8.14
N ILE A 43 -5.71 -9.57 -7.91
CA ILE A 43 -5.05 -8.33 -7.47
C ILE A 43 -4.65 -8.52 -6.01
N CYS A 44 -3.36 -8.69 -5.76
CA CYS A 44 -2.81 -8.80 -4.41
C CYS A 44 -2.69 -7.44 -3.71
N GLY A 45 -2.58 -6.37 -4.50
CA GLY A 45 -2.40 -5.03 -3.98
C GLY A 45 -2.26 -3.93 -5.01
N CYS A 46 -2.39 -2.68 -4.54
CA CYS A 46 -2.09 -1.49 -5.32
C CYS A 46 -1.37 -0.47 -4.46
N LEU A 47 -0.16 -0.09 -4.88
CA LEU A 47 0.70 0.87 -4.21
C LEU A 47 0.87 2.08 -5.11
N GLY A 48 0.45 3.26 -4.63
CA GLY A 48 0.80 4.52 -5.28
C GLY A 48 2.18 4.97 -4.80
N ILE A 49 3.03 5.43 -5.72
CA ILE A 49 4.39 5.90 -5.47
C ILE A 49 4.57 7.26 -6.16
N GLY A 50 5.14 8.24 -5.47
CA GLY A 50 5.43 9.53 -6.10
C GLY A 50 6.17 10.49 -5.19
N MET A 51 6.59 11.62 -5.76
CA MET A 51 7.18 12.70 -4.98
C MET A 51 6.08 13.41 -4.20
N PRO A 52 6.18 13.51 -2.85
CA PRO A 52 5.15 14.14 -2.06
C PRO A 52 5.14 15.65 -2.31
N ALA A 53 4.03 16.16 -2.85
CA ALA A 53 3.83 17.61 -3.01
C ALA A 53 3.65 18.32 -1.66
N LEU A 54 3.15 17.60 -0.65
CA LEU A 54 2.92 18.09 0.71
C LEU A 54 3.44 17.05 1.71
N LYS A 55 4.08 17.53 2.79
CA LYS A 55 4.54 16.70 3.92
C LYS A 55 3.56 16.85 5.08
N TYR A 56 2.68 15.87 5.25
CA TYR A 56 1.78 15.85 6.40
C TYR A 56 2.51 15.32 7.64
N LYS A 57 2.16 15.89 8.80
CA LYS A 57 2.49 15.25 10.08
C LYS A 57 1.80 13.89 10.11
N ARG A 58 2.50 12.82 10.51
CA ARG A 58 1.89 11.50 10.69
C ARG A 58 0.67 11.65 11.60
N SER A 59 -0.52 11.39 11.05
CA SER A 59 -1.80 11.55 11.74
C SER A 59 -2.05 10.47 12.79
N VAL A 60 -1.34 9.33 12.70
CA VAL A 60 -1.52 8.19 13.60
C VAL A 60 -0.34 8.13 14.58
N GLY A 61 -0.56 8.60 15.81
CA GLY A 61 0.28 8.22 16.93
C GLY A 61 0.02 6.74 17.22
N ARG A 62 1.00 5.87 16.96
CA ARG A 62 0.88 4.47 17.38
C ARG A 62 1.07 4.41 18.88
N ILE A 63 0.17 3.74 19.59
CA ILE A 63 0.39 3.37 20.99
C ILE A 63 1.42 2.24 20.96
N PRO A 64 2.60 2.41 21.61
CA PRO A 64 3.58 1.34 21.69
C PRO A 64 2.94 0.15 22.41
N TYR A 65 3.03 -1.03 21.81
CA TYR A 65 2.63 -2.28 22.45
C TYR A 65 3.75 -2.72 23.40
N HIS A 66 3.42 -3.19 24.60
CA HIS A 66 4.40 -3.74 25.51
C HIS A 66 4.97 -5.03 24.92
N VAL A 67 6.29 -5.13 24.79
CA VAL A 67 6.97 -6.31 24.24
C VAL A 67 8.04 -6.73 25.24
N ASP A 68 7.95 -7.97 25.71
CA ASP A 68 8.97 -8.59 26.55
C ASP A 68 10.03 -9.24 25.64
N PHE A 69 11.27 -8.80 25.74
CA PHE A 69 12.39 -9.47 25.08
C PHE A 69 12.89 -10.57 26.02
N LEU A 70 12.78 -11.82 25.58
CA LEU A 70 13.38 -12.97 26.26
C LEU A 70 14.79 -13.17 25.67
N GLU A 71 15.81 -13.13 26.52
CA GLU A 71 17.21 -13.44 26.18
C GLU A 71 17.49 -14.94 26.18
#